data_AF-A0A5C3NRR9-F1
#
_entry.id   AF-A0A5C3NRR9-F1
#
_cell.length_a   1.000
_cell.length_b   1.000
_cell.length_c   1.000
_cell.angle_alpha   90.00
_cell.angle_beta   90.00
_cell.angle_gamma   90.00
#
_symmetry.space_group_name_H-M   'P 1'
#
loop_
_entity.id
_entity.type
_entity.pdbx_description
1 polymer ?
#
loop_
_entity_poly.entity_id
_entity_poly.type
_entity_poly.pdbx_seq_one_letter_code
_entity_poly.pdbx_strand_id
1 'polypeptide(L)'
;LQHGYKDDTVCRKIIENPTHHERFRLRDGLVEHLDNRDRWVLCVPEAKHGRKRIAQLILEHAHTAMGHMGTKKTDEYVRRWFWW
;
A
#
# COMPACT_ATOMS: atom_id res chain seq x y z
N LEU A 1 -0.20 5.47 -8.24
CA LEU A 1 0.04 5.57 -6.78
C LEU A 1 0.20 7.03 -6.37
N GLN A 2 1.29 7.70 -6.78
CA GLN A 2 1.60 9.09 -6.37
C GLN A 2 0.41 10.07 -6.47
N HIS A 3 -0.32 10.08 -7.59
CA HIS A 3 -1.52 10.93 -7.75
C HIS A 3 -2.59 10.65 -6.69
N GLY A 4 -2.82 9.38 -6.34
CA GLY A 4 -3.85 8.98 -5.38
C GLY A 4 -3.52 9.36 -3.94
N TYR A 5 -2.26 9.63 -3.60
CA TYR A 5 -1.91 10.01 -2.24
C TYR A 5 -2.48 11.36 -1.81
N LYS A 6 -2.75 12.28 -2.76
CA LYS A 6 -3.33 13.58 -2.45
C LYS A 6 -4.80 13.49 -2.01
N ASP A 7 -5.51 12.48 -2.51
CA ASP A 7 -6.93 12.26 -2.23
C ASP A 7 -7.13 11.28 -1.07
N ASP A 8 -6.11 10.48 -0.75
CA ASP A 8 -6.10 9.54 0.38
C ASP A 8 -5.84 10.26 1.71
N THR A 9 -6.74 10.09 2.68
CA THR A 9 -6.69 10.83 3.95
C THR A 9 -5.41 10.57 4.75
N VAL A 10 -4.88 9.34 4.71
CA VAL A 10 -3.69 8.96 5.48
C VAL A 10 -2.44 9.41 4.74
N CYS A 11 -2.32 9.06 3.47
CA CYS A 11 -1.15 9.37 2.67
C CYS A 11 -0.99 10.89 2.47
N ARG A 12 -2.09 11.66 2.38
CA ARG A 12 -2.05 13.11 2.30
C ARG A 12 -1.34 13.72 3.52
N LYS A 13 -1.74 13.32 4.73
CA LYS A 13 -1.13 13.82 5.98
C LYS A 13 0.36 13.48 6.05
N ILE A 14 0.72 12.27 5.61
CA ILE A 14 2.11 11.82 5.57
C ILE A 14 2.94 12.65 4.60
N ILE A 15 2.43 12.94 3.39
CA ILE A 15 3.15 13.76 2.41
C ILE A 15 3.26 15.21 2.87
N GLU A 16 2.23 15.76 3.51
CA GLU A 16 2.22 17.13 4.03
C GLU A 16 3.22 17.31 5.18
N ASN A 17 3.36 16.33 6.08
CA ASN A 17 4.26 16.41 7.23
C ASN A 17 4.95 15.06 7.53
N PRO A 18 5.91 14.60 6.70
CA PRO A 18 6.52 13.28 6.85
C PRO A 18 7.20 13.08 8.21
N THR A 19 7.79 14.15 8.77
CA THR A 19 8.50 14.13 10.05
C THR A 19 7.60 13.88 11.26
N HIS A 20 6.28 14.06 11.14
CA HIS A 20 5.32 13.77 12.22
C HIS A 20 4.89 12.30 12.25
N HIS A 21 5.38 11.49 11.31
CA HIS A 21 4.96 10.13 11.09
C HIS A 21 6.19 9.21 11.01
N GLU A 22 6.86 8.95 12.15
CA GLU A 22 8.15 8.25 12.23
C GLU A 22 8.17 6.86 11.56
N ARG A 23 7.03 6.18 11.53
CA ARG A 23 6.87 4.87 10.86
C ARG A 23 6.52 4.99 9.38
N PHE A 24 6.62 6.18 8.81
CA PHE A 24 6.40 6.43 7.40
C PHE A 24 7.56 7.24 6.84
N ARG A 25 7.80 7.07 5.55
CA ARG A 25 8.76 7.90 4.83
C ARG A 25 8.28 8.14 3.41
N LEU A 26 8.70 9.26 2.85
CA LEU A 26 8.55 9.58 1.44
C LEU A 26 9.87 9.26 0.74
N ARG A 27 9.85 8.31 -0.19
CA ARG A 27 11.02 7.91 -0.99
C ARG A 27 10.62 7.87 -2.45
N ASP A 28 11.31 8.62 -3.31
CA ASP A 28 11.05 8.67 -4.75
C ASP A 28 9.57 8.98 -5.10
N GLY A 29 8.95 9.84 -4.28
CA GLY A 29 7.53 10.21 -4.39
C GLY A 29 6.54 9.12 -3.93
N LEU A 30 7.03 8.00 -3.41
CA LEU A 30 6.23 6.91 -2.85
C LEU A 30 6.22 6.96 -1.32
N VAL A 31 5.05 6.71 -0.74
CA VAL A 31 4.92 6.59 0.71
C VAL A 31 5.19 5.15 1.10
N GLU A 32 6.14 4.94 1.99
CA GLU A 32 6.47 3.64 2.56
C GLU A 32 6.15 3.65 4.06
N HIS A 33 5.64 2.53 4.57
CA HIS A 33 5.38 2.28 5.99
C HIS A 33 6.40 1.29 6.53
N LEU A 34 6.92 1.52 7.74
CA LEU A 34 7.74 0.58 8.48
C LEU A 34 6.83 -0.40 9.23
N ASP A 35 6.70 -1.62 8.72
CA ASP A 35 5.88 -2.66 9.33
C ASP A 35 6.44 -3.15 10.69
N ASN A 36 5.70 -4.01 11.40
CA ASN A 36 6.14 -4.53 12.70
C ASN A 36 7.31 -5.53 12.63
N ARG A 37 7.86 -5.77 11.44
CA ARG A 37 9.03 -6.62 11.21
C ARG A 37 10.22 -5.79 10.71
N ASP A 38 10.18 -4.48 10.91
CA ASP A 38 11.19 -3.50 10.50
C ASP A 38 11.44 -3.49 8.98
N ARG A 39 10.39 -3.75 8.19
CA ARG A 39 10.45 -3.70 6.72
C ARG A 39 9.66 -2.51 6.19
N TRP A 40 10.26 -1.84 5.23
CA TRP A 40 9.59 -0.79 4.47
C TRP A 40 8.68 -1.43 3.42
N VAL A 41 7.38 -1.18 3.53
CA VAL A 41 6.34 -1.67 2.63
C VAL A 41 5.60 -0.50 2.00
N LEU A 42 5.07 -0.69 0.80
CA LEU A 42 4.47 0.39 0.02
C LEU A 42 3.05 0.71 0.52
N CYS A 43 2.78 1.98 0.81
CA CYS A 43 1.42 2.44 1.09
C CYS A 43 0.61 2.46 -0.21
N VAL A 44 -0.53 1.79 -0.19
CA VAL A 44 -1.49 1.77 -1.30
C VAL A 44 -2.60 2.77 -0.98
N PRO A 45 -2.75 3.87 -1.75
CA PRO A 45 -3.82 4.82 -1.51
C PRO A 45 -5.17 4.22 -1.87
N GLU A 46 -6.23 4.74 -1.25
CA GLU A 46 -7.60 4.54 -1.69
C GLU A 46 -7.86 5.28 -3.01
N ALA A 47 -7.36 4.71 -4.11
CA ALA A 47 -7.47 5.26 -5.44
C ALA A 47 -7.89 4.20 -6.48
N LYS A 48 -8.28 4.67 -7.66
CA LYS A 48 -8.65 3.82 -8.80
C LYS A 48 -7.60 3.89 -9.90
N HIS A 49 -7.45 2.78 -10.61
CA HIS A 49 -6.78 2.71 -11.90
C HIS A 49 -7.80 2.24 -12.94
N GLY A 50 -8.21 3.16 -13.81
CA GLY A 50 -9.39 2.98 -14.65
C GLY A 50 -10.66 2.79 -13.80
N ARG A 51 -11.33 1.64 -13.95
CA ARG A 51 -12.57 1.32 -13.22
C ARG A 51 -12.35 0.56 -11.91
N LYS A 52 -11.14 0.03 -11.67
CA LYS A 52 -10.84 -0.82 -10.52
C LYS A 52 -10.11 -0.06 -9.43
N ARG A 53 -10.35 -0.42 -8.17
CA ARG A 53 -9.54 0.05 -7.04
C ARG A 53 -8.13 -0.53 -7.14
N ILE A 54 -7.11 0.23 -6.77
CA ILE A 54 -5.72 -0.27 -6.80
C ILE A 54 -5.55 -1.47 -5.87
N ALA A 55 -6.09 -1.41 -4.66
CA ALA A 55 -6.07 -2.55 -3.73
C ALA A 55 -6.72 -3.82 -4.32
N GLN A 56 -7.81 -3.66 -5.07
CA GLN A 56 -8.45 -4.78 -5.78
C GLN A 56 -7.50 -5.41 -6.81
N LEU A 57 -6.83 -4.59 -7.63
CA LEU A 57 -5.86 -5.08 -8.61
C LEU A 57 -4.73 -5.87 -7.96
N ILE A 58 -4.22 -5.38 -6.83
CA ILE A 58 -3.16 -6.04 -6.05
C ILE A 58 -3.64 -7.40 -5.53
N LEU A 59 -4.84 -7.45 -4.93
CA LEU A 59 -5.41 -8.69 -4.40
C LEU A 59 -5.67 -9.72 -5.51
N GLU A 60 -6.21 -9.29 -6.66
CA GLU A 60 -6.43 -10.16 -7.83
C GLU A 60 -5.11 -10.74 -8.34
N HIS A 61 -4.08 -9.90 -8.52
CA HIS A 61 -2.76 -10.36 -8.97
C HIS A 61 -2.11 -11.30 -7.97
N ALA A 62 -2.14 -10.98 -6.67
CA ALA A 62 -1.57 -11.82 -5.64
C ALA A 62 -2.25 -13.19 -5.57
N HIS A 63 -3.59 -13.23 -5.66
CA HIS A 63 -4.34 -14.47 -5.64
C HIS A 63 -3.96 -15.38 -6.82
N THR A 64 -3.87 -14.84 -8.03
CA THR A 64 -3.45 -15.59 -9.22
C THR A 64 -1.98 -16.01 -9.12
N ALA A 65 -1.07 -15.11 -8.74
CA ALA A 65 0.37 -15.39 -8.61
C ALA A 65 0.68 -16.47 -7.57
N MET A 66 -0.13 -16.55 -6.51
CA MET A 66 -0.02 -17.56 -5.47
C MET A 66 -0.64 -18.92 -5.85
N GLY A 67 -1.21 -19.06 -7.05
CA GLY A 67 -1.87 -20.29 -7.50
C GLY A 67 -3.25 -20.49 -6.87
N HIS A 68 -4.05 -19.42 -6.77
CA HIS A 68 -5.41 -19.43 -6.24
C HIS A 68 -5.53 -19.86 -4.76
N MET A 69 -4.52 -19.54 -3.97
CA MET A 69 -4.55 -19.78 -2.53
C MET A 69 -5.69 -19.01 -1.86
N GLY A 70 -6.29 -19.60 -0.83
CA GLY A 70 -7.40 -18.99 -0.09
C GLY A 70 -7.05 -17.62 0.51
N THR A 71 -8.10 -16.89 0.90
CA THR A 71 -8.02 -15.48 1.33
C THR A 71 -6.95 -15.22 2.37
N LYS A 72 -6.84 -16.06 3.41
CA LYS A 72 -5.85 -15.90 4.49
C LYS A 72 -4.41 -15.89 3.98
N LYS A 73 -4.06 -16.83 3.08
CA LYS A 73 -2.71 -16.93 2.52
C LYS A 73 -2.43 -15.76 1.57
N THR A 74 -3.44 -15.33 0.81
CA THR A 74 -3.32 -14.17 -0.09
C THR A 74 -3.09 -12.88 0.70
N ASP A 75 -3.87 -12.65 1.76
CA ASP A 75 -3.70 -11.49 2.64
C ASP A 75 -2.32 -11.49 3.32
N GLU A 76 -1.88 -12.64 3.84
CA GLU A 76 -0.54 -12.78 4.44
C GLU A 76 0.57 -12.45 3.43
N TYR A 77 0.43 -12.89 2.18
CA TYR A 77 1.38 -12.59 1.11
C TYR A 77 1.41 -11.09 0.78
N VAL A 78 0.25 -10.47 0.60
CA VAL A 78 0.15 -9.05 0.22
C VAL A 78 0.71 -8.13 1.30
N ARG A 79 0.45 -8.42 2.58
CA ARG A 79 0.98 -7.66 3.73
C ARG A 79 2.51 -7.69 3.86
N ARG A 80 3.21 -8.54 3.11
CA ARG A 80 4.68 -8.52 3.05
C ARG A 80 5.22 -7.35 2.25
N TRP A 81 4.41 -6.75 1.39
CA TRP A 81 4.82 -5.76 0.39
C TRP A 81 4.05 -4.46 0.48
N PHE A 82 2.83 -4.50 1.00
CA PHE A 82 1.88 -3.38 0.94
C PHE A 82 1.22 -3.11 2.29
N TRP A 83 0.81 -1.85 2.47
CA TRP A 83 0.05 -1.37 3.63
C TRP A 83 -1.09 -0.47 3.16
N TRP A 84 -2.29 -0.67 3.72
CA TRP A 84 -3.46 0.22 3.62
C TRP A 84 -4.46 -0.14 4.72
#